data_AF-A0A939TSY5-F1
#
_entry.id   AF-A0A939TSY5-F1
#
_cell.length_a   1.000
_cell.length_b   1.000
_cell.length_c   1.000
_cell.angle_alpha   90.00
_cell.angle_beta   90.00
_cell.angle_gamma   90.00
#
_symmetry.space_group_name_H-M   'P 1'
#
loop_
_entity.id
_entity.type
_entity.pdbx_description
1 polymer ?
#
loop_
_entity_poly.entity_id
_entity_poly.type
_entity_poly.pdbx_seq_one_letter_code
_entity_poly.pdbx_strand_id
1 'polypeptide(L)'
;MTDPEGGNKPQPQGASAQSRRDGKSTRRGRSKRKGSRPPSVTSGSVEAGAALPPGHAERSDMTGGQPSRKRKRRRRGGGHAAEPQTRPVQARENHSANAAGAVSEPGKAGKFGKRRRRNRNRRHHTPQQVAAVATVVEAIRPVAPPMQAREVARESGHHAPHVPASHSGPVDLYAALDLGTNNCRLLIAQPTRPGSFRVVDAFSRIVRLGEGLAASGRLSEEAMDRAVEALKVCSVKLAGRDIRRMRLIATEACRAAANGEDFLSRVTTETGLKLEIINRETEARLAVSGCSSLVGREARSVVLFDIGGGSSEIAVIRIGENRSSRLANHITHWTSLPVGVVTLSERHGGRDVTPDVFEAMINEVEIMLGRFECPPLQEGHDFHLIGTSGTVTTLAGVHLDLPRYDRRRVDGLWLSDAEVSAMQAKLLSWGYSERAANPCIGPDRADLVLAGCAILEAIRRRWPAGRMRVADRGLREGLLTDMMADDGVWRRGRGRRPPREREHA
;
A
#
# COMPACT_ATOMS: atom_id res chain seq x y z
N MET A 1 18.71 -5.44 -13.76
CA MET A 1 17.77 -4.76 -12.87
C MET A 1 18.45 -3.47 -12.48
N THR A 2 17.94 -2.34 -12.96
CA THR A 2 18.57 -1.02 -12.87
C THR A 2 17.76 -0.18 -11.90
N ASP A 3 18.44 0.38 -10.90
CA ASP A 3 17.89 1.39 -10.02
C ASP A 3 17.72 2.70 -10.83
N PRO A 4 16.51 3.30 -10.90
CA PRO A 4 16.29 4.52 -11.66
C PRO A 4 16.87 5.79 -11.01
N GLU A 5 17.25 5.76 -9.73
CA GLU A 5 17.80 6.94 -9.01
C GLU A 5 19.30 6.77 -8.70
N GLY A 6 20.08 6.45 -9.75
CA GLY A 6 21.53 6.19 -9.70
C GLY A 6 22.43 7.36 -9.28
N GLY A 7 22.36 7.79 -8.02
CA GLY A 7 23.20 8.83 -7.44
C GLY A 7 24.69 8.47 -7.36
N ASN A 8 25.55 9.43 -7.70
CA ASN A 8 27.01 9.24 -7.74
C ASN A 8 27.59 8.92 -6.35
N LYS A 9 28.40 7.87 -6.25
CA LYS A 9 29.24 7.59 -5.07
C LYS A 9 30.49 8.49 -5.10
N PRO A 10 30.77 9.30 -4.07
CA PRO A 10 32.04 10.03 -3.98
C PRO A 10 33.21 9.06 -3.76
N GLN A 11 34.34 9.32 -4.43
CA GLN A 11 35.57 8.56 -4.24
C GLN A 11 36.30 9.01 -2.95
N PRO A 12 36.94 8.09 -2.20
CA PRO A 12 37.73 8.47 -1.03
C PRO A 12 39.08 9.07 -1.46
N GLN A 13 39.21 10.39 -1.40
CA GLN A 13 40.53 11.05 -1.44
C GLN A 13 41.21 10.93 -0.06
N GLY A 14 42.43 10.41 -0.04
CA GLY A 14 43.19 10.21 1.19
C GLY A 14 43.95 11.46 1.64
N ALA A 15 44.07 11.67 2.95
CA ALA A 15 44.88 12.73 3.55
C ALA A 15 45.99 12.15 4.46
N SER A 16 47.21 12.60 4.17
CA SER A 16 48.47 12.54 4.95
C SER A 16 48.44 12.07 6.43
N ALA A 17 49.39 11.21 6.80
CA ALA A 17 49.69 10.84 8.18
C ALA A 17 50.99 11.48 8.71
N GLN A 18 50.92 12.10 9.90
CA GLN A 18 52.01 12.47 10.82
C GLN A 18 51.41 12.51 12.25
N SER A 19 52.06 12.16 13.36
CA SER A 19 53.42 11.65 13.61
C SER A 19 53.48 10.89 14.96
N ARG A 20 54.69 10.51 15.42
CA ARG A 20 55.07 9.74 16.65
C ARG A 20 54.97 8.21 16.44
N ARG A 21 56.02 7.38 16.63
CA ARG A 21 57.02 7.20 17.72
C ARG A 21 56.40 6.57 18.98
N ASP A 22 56.93 5.50 19.59
CA ASP A 22 58.13 4.67 19.31
C ASP A 22 57.87 3.20 19.75
N GLY A 23 58.66 2.23 19.28
CA GLY A 23 58.63 0.83 19.76
C GLY A 23 59.41 -0.17 18.90
N LYS A 24 60.41 -0.87 19.47
CA LYS A 24 61.30 -1.83 18.77
C LYS A 24 61.02 -3.29 19.19
N SER A 25 61.53 -4.24 18.37
CA SER A 25 61.93 -5.63 18.72
C SER A 25 60.97 -6.78 18.31
N THR A 26 61.39 -7.96 17.79
CA THR A 26 62.57 -8.37 16.96
C THR A 26 62.31 -9.70 16.21
N ARG A 27 63.05 -9.91 15.10
CA ARG A 27 63.59 -11.19 14.53
C ARG A 27 62.80 -12.52 14.65
N ARG A 28 62.39 -13.07 13.48
CA ARG A 28 62.89 -14.32 12.82
C ARG A 28 62.00 -14.70 11.60
N GLY A 29 62.47 -15.31 10.50
CA GLY A 29 63.88 -15.52 10.13
C GLY A 29 64.27 -16.57 9.06
N ARG A 30 63.53 -16.81 7.95
CA ARG A 30 63.95 -17.56 6.70
C ARG A 30 62.76 -17.59 5.71
N SER A 31 62.79 -17.41 4.37
CA SER A 31 63.81 -17.22 3.31
C SER A 31 64.22 -18.44 2.44
N LYS A 32 63.60 -18.55 1.24
CA LYS A 32 64.16 -18.82 -0.14
C LYS A 32 62.96 -18.78 -1.14
N ARG A 33 62.91 -18.13 -2.33
CA ARG A 33 63.79 -17.96 -3.54
C ARG A 33 63.98 -19.26 -4.36
N LYS A 34 63.87 -19.33 -5.70
CA LYS A 34 63.70 -18.40 -6.87
C LYS A 34 62.77 -19.07 -7.94
N GLY A 35 62.13 -18.38 -8.91
CA GLY A 35 62.62 -18.06 -10.29
C GLY A 35 62.11 -19.08 -11.35
N SER A 36 61.94 -18.84 -12.67
CA SER A 36 62.18 -17.69 -13.58
C SER A 36 61.24 -17.75 -14.83
N ARG A 37 61.45 -16.94 -15.90
CA ARG A 37 60.51 -16.70 -17.04
C ARG A 37 60.97 -17.26 -18.43
N PRO A 38 60.18 -17.18 -19.55
CA PRO A 38 60.37 -17.88 -20.85
C PRO A 38 61.18 -17.07 -21.91
N PRO A 39 61.17 -17.45 -23.23
CA PRO A 39 60.32 -16.69 -24.21
C PRO A 39 59.88 -17.40 -25.53
N SER A 40 58.94 -16.78 -26.27
CA SER A 40 58.70 -16.79 -27.76
C SER A 40 57.31 -16.17 -28.09
N VAL A 41 57.00 -15.32 -29.10
CA VAL A 41 57.71 -14.43 -30.07
C VAL A 41 57.72 -14.82 -31.58
N THR A 42 56.67 -14.41 -32.33
CA THR A 42 56.63 -14.01 -33.79
C THR A 42 55.27 -13.31 -34.05
N SER A 43 55.20 -11.97 -34.30
CA SER A 43 55.30 -11.22 -35.59
C SER A 43 54.14 -11.44 -36.60
N GLY A 44 53.39 -10.43 -37.09
CA GLY A 44 53.31 -8.99 -36.73
C GLY A 44 52.57 -8.12 -37.78
N SER A 45 52.23 -6.87 -37.42
CA SER A 45 52.20 -5.61 -38.24
C SER A 45 51.40 -5.51 -39.58
N VAL A 46 50.81 -4.37 -40.01
CA VAL A 46 50.54 -3.00 -39.47
C VAL A 46 49.52 -2.27 -40.41
N GLU A 47 48.84 -1.22 -39.92
CA GLU A 47 48.12 -0.07 -40.58
C GLU A 47 47.42 -0.24 -41.97
N ALA A 48 46.16 0.19 -42.22
CA ALA A 48 45.43 1.46 -42.00
C ALA A 48 45.56 2.51 -43.13
N GLY A 49 44.42 2.97 -43.67
CA GLY A 49 44.30 3.97 -44.75
C GLY A 49 42.84 4.10 -45.22
N ALA A 50 42.39 5.28 -45.71
CA ALA A 50 40.98 5.59 -45.94
C ALA A 50 40.69 6.33 -47.26
N ALA A 51 39.48 6.14 -47.84
CA ALA A 51 38.90 7.00 -48.90
C ALA A 51 37.37 6.79 -49.08
N LEU A 52 36.67 7.83 -49.56
CA LEU A 52 35.24 7.91 -49.98
C LEU A 52 35.09 9.08 -50.99
N PRO A 53 33.99 9.23 -51.76
CA PRO A 53 33.06 8.25 -52.34
C PRO A 53 33.24 8.19 -53.89
N PRO A 54 32.60 8.96 -54.82
CA PRO A 54 31.26 9.59 -54.94
C PRO A 54 30.41 9.14 -56.16
N GLY A 55 29.10 9.48 -56.17
CA GLY A 55 28.23 9.54 -57.38
C GLY A 55 27.50 8.25 -57.80
N HIS A 56 26.37 8.27 -58.54
CA HIS A 56 25.50 9.38 -58.98
C HIS A 56 24.11 8.84 -59.45
N ALA A 57 23.03 9.65 -59.32
CA ALA A 57 21.82 9.73 -60.18
C ALA A 57 20.94 8.47 -60.48
N GLU A 58 19.72 8.57 -61.06
CA GLU A 58 18.48 9.30 -60.69
C GLU A 58 17.28 8.72 -61.51
N ARG A 59 16.04 8.82 -60.98
CA ARG A 59 14.71 8.89 -61.67
C ARG A 59 14.16 7.77 -62.61
N SER A 60 12.83 7.53 -62.47
CA SER A 60 11.80 7.36 -63.54
C SER A 60 11.79 6.07 -64.41
N ASP A 61 10.68 5.56 -64.97
CA ASP A 61 9.23 5.81 -64.73
C ASP A 61 8.31 4.63 -65.16
N MET A 62 7.05 4.64 -64.69
CA MET A 62 5.79 4.13 -65.29
C MET A 62 5.60 2.73 -65.96
N THR A 63 4.32 2.32 -65.99
CA THR A 63 3.71 1.15 -66.68
C THR A 63 3.97 -0.25 -66.06
N GLY A 64 3.01 -1.19 -66.03
CA GLY A 64 1.57 -1.12 -66.33
C GLY A 64 0.90 -2.52 -66.27
N GLY A 65 -0.42 -2.59 -66.05
CA GLY A 65 -1.21 -3.82 -66.26
C GLY A 65 -1.79 -4.53 -65.02
N GLN A 66 -3.06 -4.24 -64.72
CA GLN A 66 -4.01 -5.16 -64.05
C GLN A 66 -4.68 -6.05 -65.14
N PRO A 67 -5.48 -7.12 -64.87
CA PRO A 67 -6.43 -7.22 -63.73
C PRO A 67 -6.81 -8.61 -63.13
N SER A 68 -7.15 -8.56 -61.83
CA SER A 68 -8.31 -9.25 -61.20
C SER A 68 -8.41 -10.80 -61.08
N ARG A 69 -8.92 -11.23 -59.92
CA ARG A 69 -10.01 -12.24 -59.87
C ARG A 69 -10.95 -11.96 -58.67
N LYS A 70 -12.26 -11.95 -58.93
CA LYS A 70 -13.32 -11.63 -57.94
C LYS A 70 -13.80 -12.90 -57.22
N ARG A 71 -14.19 -12.80 -55.95
CA ARG A 71 -15.20 -13.69 -55.34
C ARG A 71 -16.20 -12.90 -54.49
N LYS A 72 -17.50 -13.14 -54.71
CA LYS A 72 -18.62 -12.43 -54.09
C LYS A 72 -19.86 -13.35 -54.03
N ARG A 73 -20.36 -13.65 -52.82
CA ARG A 73 -21.71 -14.20 -52.54
C ARG A 73 -22.17 -13.56 -51.22
N ARG A 74 -23.24 -12.74 -51.24
CA ARG A 74 -24.64 -13.10 -50.92
C ARG A 74 -24.78 -13.63 -49.49
N ARG A 75 -25.26 -12.87 -48.48
CA ARG A 75 -26.57 -12.18 -48.27
C ARG A 75 -27.81 -13.10 -48.25
N ARG A 76 -28.28 -13.37 -47.02
CA ARG A 76 -29.68 -13.35 -46.50
C ARG A 76 -29.57 -12.85 -45.04
N GLY A 77 -30.54 -12.19 -44.41
CA GLY A 77 -31.80 -11.62 -44.90
C GLY A 77 -32.84 -11.51 -43.77
N GLY A 78 -33.30 -10.28 -43.45
CA GLY A 78 -34.23 -9.99 -42.33
C GLY A 78 -33.52 -9.78 -40.97
N GLY A 79 -33.86 -8.79 -40.13
CA GLY A 79 -34.60 -7.56 -40.38
C GLY A 79 -35.96 -7.42 -39.67
N HIS A 80 -36.00 -6.63 -38.61
CA HIS A 80 -37.14 -5.79 -38.21
C HIS A 80 -36.64 -4.61 -37.36
N ALA A 81 -37.29 -3.46 -37.51
CA ALA A 81 -37.15 -2.28 -36.65
C ALA A 81 -38.56 -1.72 -36.43
N ALA A 82 -38.86 -1.21 -35.23
CA ALA A 82 -40.18 -0.71 -34.86
C ALA A 82 -40.15 0.26 -33.66
N GLU A 83 -39.57 1.44 -33.88
CA GLU A 83 -40.18 2.69 -33.39
C GLU A 83 -41.04 3.25 -34.55
N PRO A 84 -42.08 4.11 -34.33
CA PRO A 84 -42.16 5.10 -33.25
C PRO A 84 -43.56 5.26 -32.60
N GLN A 85 -43.68 6.18 -31.62
CA GLN A 85 -44.57 7.36 -31.76
C GLN A 85 -44.46 8.33 -30.57
N THR A 86 -44.46 9.63 -30.88
CA THR A 86 -44.68 10.72 -29.92
C THR A 86 -46.00 11.41 -30.19
N ARG A 87 -46.75 11.80 -29.15
CA ARG A 87 -47.68 12.95 -29.16
C ARG A 87 -48.01 13.40 -27.72
N PRO A 88 -48.18 14.71 -27.46
CA PRO A 88 -48.34 15.24 -26.11
C PRO A 88 -49.82 15.38 -25.69
N VAL A 89 -50.08 15.39 -24.38
CA VAL A 89 -51.38 15.80 -23.81
C VAL A 89 -51.15 16.75 -22.63
N GLN A 90 -51.50 18.01 -22.89
CA GLN A 90 -52.05 19.06 -22.00
C GLN A 90 -51.67 19.12 -20.51
N ALA A 91 -51.28 20.32 -20.09
CA ALA A 91 -51.20 20.70 -18.69
C ALA A 91 -52.59 20.76 -18.03
N ARG A 92 -52.61 20.67 -16.70
CA ARG A 92 -53.66 21.25 -15.86
C ARG A 92 -53.02 22.10 -14.77
N GLU A 93 -53.25 23.40 -14.86
CA GLU A 93 -53.08 24.32 -13.74
C GLU A 93 -54.13 24.01 -12.66
N ASN A 94 -53.84 24.40 -11.42
CA ASN A 94 -54.89 24.58 -10.42
C ASN A 94 -54.51 25.76 -9.53
N HIS A 95 -55.26 26.85 -9.63
CA HIS A 95 -55.01 28.05 -8.82
C HIS A 95 -55.43 27.82 -7.36
N SER A 96 -54.67 28.42 -6.44
CA SER A 96 -55.19 28.91 -5.16
C SER A 96 -54.38 30.15 -4.78
N ALA A 97 -55.02 31.32 -4.78
CA ALA A 97 -54.36 32.61 -4.54
C ALA A 97 -54.83 33.23 -3.21
N ASN A 98 -53.89 33.88 -2.51
CA ASN A 98 -54.06 35.14 -1.77
C ASN A 98 -52.68 35.49 -1.14
N ALA A 99 -52.00 36.62 -1.37
CA ALA A 99 -52.33 37.99 -1.80
C ALA A 99 -52.52 39.02 -0.66
N ALA A 100 -51.41 39.43 -0.03
CA ALA A 100 -51.10 40.75 0.56
C ALA A 100 -49.57 40.75 0.81
N GLY A 101 -48.78 41.83 0.73
CA GLY A 101 -49.06 43.28 0.86
C GLY A 101 -48.46 43.76 2.19
N ALA A 102 -47.52 44.72 2.28
CA ALA A 102 -46.99 45.65 1.27
C ALA A 102 -45.50 46.02 1.52
N VAL A 103 -44.98 47.02 0.78
CA VAL A 103 -43.55 47.43 0.74
C VAL A 103 -43.33 48.81 1.37
N SER A 104 -42.26 49.01 2.16
CA SER A 104 -41.63 50.33 2.36
C SER A 104 -40.23 50.28 3.00
N GLU A 105 -39.24 50.85 2.32
CA GLU A 105 -37.93 51.33 2.83
C GLU A 105 -37.87 52.86 2.58
N PRO A 106 -36.81 53.64 2.92
CA PRO A 106 -35.72 53.48 3.90
C PRO A 106 -35.54 54.72 4.85
N GLY A 107 -34.60 54.71 5.82
CA GLY A 107 -34.45 55.84 6.76
C GLY A 107 -33.19 55.99 7.64
N LYS A 108 -32.04 56.34 7.04
CA LYS A 108 -30.86 57.06 7.59
C LYS A 108 -30.57 57.10 9.12
N ALA A 109 -29.46 56.44 9.49
CA ALA A 109 -28.28 56.97 10.22
C ALA A 109 -28.39 57.82 11.53
N GLY A 110 -27.68 57.38 12.59
CA GLY A 110 -27.30 58.21 13.74
C GLY A 110 -25.99 57.74 14.40
N LYS A 111 -25.03 58.66 14.65
CA LYS A 111 -23.73 58.37 15.31
C LYS A 111 -23.69 58.92 16.74
N PHE A 112 -23.45 58.07 17.75
CA PHE A 112 -22.80 58.38 19.05
C PHE A 112 -22.41 57.04 19.71
N GLY A 113 -21.51 56.93 20.69
CA GLY A 113 -20.60 57.91 21.31
C GLY A 113 -19.78 57.22 22.42
N LYS A 114 -18.45 57.39 22.46
CA LYS A 114 -17.56 56.66 23.38
C LYS A 114 -17.78 57.05 24.86
N ARG A 115 -17.73 56.09 25.80
CA ARG A 115 -17.07 56.32 27.10
C ARG A 115 -16.58 55.05 27.82
N ARG A 116 -15.38 55.16 28.42
CA ARG A 116 -14.75 54.16 29.29
C ARG A 116 -15.36 54.21 30.70
N ARG A 117 -15.29 53.10 31.44
CA ARG A 117 -14.92 53.13 32.87
C ARG A 117 -14.18 51.85 33.29
N ARG A 118 -12.93 52.03 33.77
CA ARG A 118 -12.28 51.07 34.69
C ARG A 118 -12.82 51.37 36.09
N ASN A 119 -12.96 50.36 36.95
CA ASN A 119 -12.50 50.49 38.33
C ASN A 119 -12.04 49.13 38.91
N ARG A 120 -11.42 49.14 40.09
CA ARG A 120 -10.59 48.05 40.63
C ARG A 120 -10.71 48.00 42.16
N ASN A 121 -11.24 46.91 42.73
CA ASN A 121 -10.92 46.29 44.03
C ASN A 121 -11.88 45.09 44.27
N ARG A 122 -11.55 43.91 44.84
CA ARG A 122 -10.51 43.41 45.79
C ARG A 122 -11.06 43.26 47.22
N ARG A 123 -11.52 42.04 47.60
CA ARG A 123 -11.09 41.30 48.82
C ARG A 123 -11.81 39.95 49.09
N HIS A 124 -10.99 38.96 49.50
CA HIS A 124 -11.21 37.84 50.47
C HIS A 124 -12.31 36.75 50.33
N HIS A 125 -11.82 35.49 50.39
CA HIS A 125 -12.38 34.26 50.99
C HIS A 125 -13.79 33.75 50.55
N THR A 126 -14.09 32.45 50.51
CA THR A 126 -13.44 31.19 50.99
C THR A 126 -13.66 30.08 49.92
N PRO A 127 -13.05 28.87 49.98
CA PRO A 127 -13.13 27.92 48.87
C PRO A 127 -14.46 27.15 48.84
N GLN A 128 -14.98 26.90 47.63
CA GLN A 128 -16.07 25.96 47.39
C GLN A 128 -15.73 25.08 46.20
N GLN A 129 -16.14 23.81 46.24
CA GLN A 129 -15.70 22.77 45.31
C GLN A 129 -16.29 22.97 43.91
N VAL A 130 -15.48 22.73 42.88
CA VAL A 130 -15.95 22.47 41.51
C VAL A 130 -15.43 21.09 41.12
N ALA A 131 -16.31 20.22 40.65
CA ALA A 131 -15.98 18.80 40.48
C ALA A 131 -14.97 18.55 39.35
N ALA A 132 -14.01 17.66 39.60
CA ALA A 132 -13.22 17.06 38.53
C ALA A 132 -14.11 16.11 37.72
N VAL A 133 -14.30 16.39 36.43
CA VAL A 133 -14.93 15.44 35.50
C VAL A 133 -13.91 14.36 35.18
N ALA A 134 -13.98 13.24 35.90
CA ALA A 134 -13.12 12.09 35.65
C ALA A 134 -13.52 11.40 34.33
N THR A 135 -12.62 11.37 33.35
CA THR A 135 -12.83 10.67 32.08
C THR A 135 -12.77 9.16 32.31
N VAL A 136 -13.93 8.51 32.43
CA VAL A 136 -14.01 7.06 32.60
C VAL A 136 -13.62 6.37 31.28
N VAL A 137 -12.49 5.66 31.30
CA VAL A 137 -12.07 4.78 30.20
C VAL A 137 -12.77 3.43 30.37
N GLU A 138 -13.95 3.29 29.78
CA GLU A 138 -14.73 2.05 29.89
C GLU A 138 -14.22 0.97 28.92
N ALA A 139 -13.70 -0.13 29.49
CA ALA A 139 -13.11 -1.22 28.71
C ALA A 139 -14.17 -2.19 28.18
N ILE A 140 -14.49 -2.09 26.88
CA ILE A 140 -15.46 -2.95 26.21
C ILE A 140 -15.03 -4.42 26.27
N ARG A 141 -15.69 -5.20 27.15
CA ARG A 141 -15.60 -6.67 27.18
C ARG A 141 -16.61 -7.28 26.20
N PRO A 142 -16.27 -8.32 25.42
CA PRO A 142 -17.26 -9.05 24.63
C PRO A 142 -18.17 -9.89 25.55
N VAL A 143 -19.47 -9.67 25.48
CA VAL A 143 -20.49 -10.47 26.20
C VAL A 143 -20.89 -11.68 25.35
N ALA A 144 -20.86 -12.87 25.94
CA ALA A 144 -21.45 -14.09 25.37
C ALA A 144 -22.82 -14.35 26.03
N PRO A 145 -23.80 -14.91 25.30
CA PRO A 145 -25.13 -15.20 25.84
C PRO A 145 -25.10 -16.38 26.82
N PRO A 146 -25.93 -16.39 27.88
CA PRO A 146 -25.96 -17.47 28.85
C PRO A 146 -26.75 -18.68 28.33
N MET A 147 -26.13 -19.86 28.30
CA MET A 147 -26.87 -21.12 28.29
C MET A 147 -27.16 -21.54 29.73
N GLN A 148 -28.44 -21.79 30.03
CA GLN A 148 -28.86 -22.32 31.33
C GLN A 148 -28.51 -23.82 31.41
N ALA A 149 -27.88 -24.23 32.50
CA ALA A 149 -27.68 -25.64 32.80
C ALA A 149 -29.01 -26.29 33.18
N ARG A 150 -29.33 -27.43 32.57
CA ARG A 150 -30.34 -28.37 33.06
C ARG A 150 -29.70 -29.74 33.19
N GLU A 151 -29.55 -30.17 34.43
CA GLU A 151 -28.97 -31.45 34.80
C GLU A 151 -30.03 -32.54 34.71
N VAL A 152 -29.82 -33.52 33.82
CA VAL A 152 -30.65 -34.73 33.72
C VAL A 152 -29.73 -35.91 33.47
N ALA A 153 -29.49 -36.72 34.50
CA ALA A 153 -28.74 -37.96 34.38
C ALA A 153 -29.57 -39.06 33.71
N ARG A 154 -28.97 -39.78 32.76
CA ARG A 154 -29.35 -41.15 32.34
C ARG A 154 -28.19 -41.81 31.59
N GLU A 155 -28.08 -43.12 31.73
CA GLU A 155 -26.90 -43.91 31.34
C GLU A 155 -27.02 -44.58 29.95
N SER A 156 -25.93 -45.27 29.58
CA SER A 156 -25.79 -46.32 28.54
C SER A 156 -25.57 -45.87 27.08
N GLY A 157 -24.80 -46.67 26.31
CA GLY A 157 -25.03 -46.72 24.85
C GLY A 157 -23.90 -46.73 23.81
N HIS A 158 -22.63 -47.06 24.11
CA HIS A 158 -21.62 -47.52 23.11
C HIS A 158 -21.16 -46.58 21.95
N HIS A 159 -20.06 -47.01 21.29
CA HIS A 159 -19.45 -46.49 20.04
C HIS A 159 -19.02 -45.02 19.95
N ALA A 160 -17.76 -44.76 20.33
CA ALA A 160 -17.04 -43.55 19.90
C ALA A 160 -16.53 -43.68 18.44
N PRO A 161 -16.74 -42.68 17.57
CA PRO A 161 -16.16 -42.67 16.23
C PRO A 161 -14.66 -42.31 16.28
N HIS A 162 -13.85 -43.00 15.49
CA HIS A 162 -12.40 -42.88 15.52
C HIS A 162 -11.92 -41.56 14.88
N VAL A 163 -11.66 -40.53 15.70
CA VAL A 163 -11.02 -39.30 15.23
C VAL A 163 -9.55 -39.60 14.89
N PRO A 164 -9.05 -39.31 13.68
CA PRO A 164 -7.64 -39.48 13.35
C PRO A 164 -6.82 -38.41 14.08
N ALA A 165 -5.83 -38.83 14.88
CA ALA A 165 -4.99 -37.94 15.67
C ALA A 165 -4.15 -37.00 14.77
N SER A 166 -4.62 -35.77 14.59
CA SER A 166 -3.87 -34.71 13.93
C SER A 166 -2.56 -34.46 14.69
N HIS A 167 -1.42 -34.50 14.01
CA HIS A 167 -0.11 -34.38 14.63
C HIS A 167 0.04 -33.05 15.40
N SER A 168 -0.08 -33.11 16.72
CA SER A 168 0.08 -31.98 17.63
C SER A 168 1.55 -31.68 17.89
N GLY A 169 2.27 -31.29 16.84
CA GLY A 169 3.54 -30.59 16.98
C GLY A 169 3.33 -29.17 17.54
N PRO A 170 4.39 -28.48 17.97
CA PRO A 170 4.32 -27.06 18.34
C PRO A 170 3.68 -26.23 17.23
N VAL A 171 2.87 -25.25 17.61
CA VAL A 171 2.20 -24.37 16.65
C VAL A 171 3.17 -23.27 16.23
N ASP A 172 3.84 -23.47 15.09
CA ASP A 172 4.72 -22.46 14.48
C ASP A 172 3.96 -21.15 14.20
N LEU A 173 4.05 -20.17 15.11
CA LEU A 173 3.51 -18.83 14.90
C LEU A 173 4.56 -17.90 14.28
N TYR A 174 4.10 -17.10 13.32
CA TYR A 174 4.89 -16.05 12.69
C TYR A 174 4.25 -14.70 12.97
N ALA A 175 5.07 -13.64 13.08
CA ALA A 175 4.57 -12.28 13.26
C ALA A 175 5.19 -11.28 12.29
N ALA A 176 4.35 -10.42 11.70
CA ALA A 176 4.77 -9.32 10.85
C ALA A 176 4.20 -8.01 11.37
N LEU A 177 5.05 -6.99 11.53
CA LEU A 177 4.68 -5.65 11.99
C LEU A 177 5.07 -4.62 10.93
N ASP A 178 4.13 -3.76 10.51
CA ASP A 178 4.39 -2.57 9.70
C ASP A 178 4.26 -1.29 10.55
N LEU A 179 5.27 -0.42 10.47
CA LEU A 179 5.23 0.96 10.97
C LEU A 179 5.39 1.91 9.79
N GLY A 180 4.26 2.24 9.16
CA GLY A 180 4.19 3.19 8.05
C GLY A 180 3.80 4.60 8.51
N THR A 181 3.85 5.55 7.57
CA THR A 181 3.62 6.99 7.81
C THR A 181 2.30 7.32 8.51
N ASN A 182 1.23 6.54 8.29
CA ASN A 182 -0.08 6.77 8.92
C ASN A 182 -0.43 5.75 10.02
N ASN A 183 0.01 4.49 9.89
CA ASN A 183 -0.47 3.37 10.70
C ASN A 183 0.69 2.55 11.26
N CYS A 184 0.53 2.11 12.50
CA CYS A 184 1.23 0.95 13.04
C CYS A 184 0.28 -0.26 12.99
N ARG A 185 0.76 -1.41 12.52
CA ARG A 185 -0.02 -2.65 12.43
C ARG A 185 0.82 -3.87 12.76
N LEU A 186 0.22 -4.86 13.40
CA LEU A 186 0.82 -6.17 13.70
C LEU A 186 -0.15 -7.27 13.25
N LEU A 187 0.40 -8.33 12.66
CA LEU A 187 -0.34 -9.53 12.28
C LEU A 187 0.43 -10.76 12.75
N ILE A 188 -0.21 -11.59 13.57
CA ILE A 188 0.33 -12.87 14.05
C ILE A 188 -0.48 -13.98 13.41
N ALA A 189 0.19 -14.94 12.78
CA ALA A 189 -0.43 -15.96 11.96
C ALA A 189 0.23 -17.34 12.07
N GLN A 190 -0.57 -18.37 11.83
CA GLN A 190 -0.15 -19.77 11.77
C GLN A 190 -0.23 -20.27 10.32
N PRO A 191 0.80 -20.93 9.76
CA PRO A 191 0.71 -21.54 8.43
C PRO A 191 -0.34 -22.66 8.41
N THR A 192 -1.00 -22.85 7.27
CA THR A 192 -2.04 -23.88 7.10
C THR A 192 -1.79 -24.72 5.84
N ARG A 193 -2.59 -24.58 4.79
CA ARG A 193 -2.34 -25.24 3.49
C ARG A 193 -1.25 -24.49 2.71
N PRO A 194 -0.56 -25.11 1.73
CA PRO A 194 0.51 -24.45 0.97
C PRO A 194 0.13 -23.07 0.44
N GLY A 195 0.93 -22.06 0.76
CA GLY A 195 0.69 -20.66 0.37
C GLY A 195 -0.46 -19.97 1.13
N SER A 196 -0.84 -20.47 2.31
CA SER A 196 -1.94 -19.89 3.11
C SER A 196 -1.70 -20.03 4.61
N PHE A 197 -2.19 -19.05 5.38
CA PHE A 197 -2.11 -18.98 6.83
C PHE A 197 -3.45 -18.55 7.44
N ARG A 198 -3.63 -18.86 8.73
CA ARG A 198 -4.73 -18.38 9.57
C ARG A 198 -4.21 -17.26 10.45
N VAL A 199 -4.90 -16.12 10.47
CA VAL A 199 -4.64 -15.05 11.44
C VAL A 199 -5.03 -15.54 12.85
N VAL A 200 -4.14 -15.34 13.81
CA VAL A 200 -4.28 -15.72 15.22
C VAL A 200 -4.41 -14.49 16.12
N ASP A 201 -3.73 -13.40 15.77
CA ASP A 201 -3.91 -12.08 16.39
C ASP A 201 -3.67 -10.98 15.35
N ALA A 202 -4.29 -9.83 15.55
CA ALA A 202 -4.08 -8.63 14.75
C ALA A 202 -4.19 -7.37 15.62
N PHE A 203 -3.45 -6.34 15.24
CA PHE A 203 -3.55 -5.00 15.82
C PHE A 203 -3.36 -3.97 14.71
N SER A 204 -4.10 -2.87 14.78
CA SER A 204 -3.89 -1.71 13.92
C SER A 204 -4.28 -0.46 14.70
N ARG A 205 -3.42 0.55 14.67
CA ARG A 205 -3.67 1.88 15.25
C ARG A 205 -3.21 2.94 14.25
N ILE A 206 -3.98 4.01 14.12
CA ILE A 206 -3.54 5.21 13.40
C ILE A 206 -2.61 5.97 14.33
N VAL A 207 -1.42 6.29 13.83
CA VAL A 207 -0.34 6.93 14.59
C VAL A 207 0.10 8.27 13.97
N ARG A 208 -0.16 8.48 12.66
CA ARG A 208 0.28 9.66 11.90
C ARG A 208 1.75 10.01 12.16
N LEU A 209 2.63 9.00 12.05
CA LEU A 209 4.05 9.11 12.37
C LEU A 209 4.78 10.17 11.52
N GLY A 210 4.37 10.34 10.26
CA GLY A 210 4.95 11.33 9.35
C GLY A 210 4.12 12.60 9.15
N GLU A 211 3.26 12.98 10.11
CA GLU A 211 2.60 14.30 10.05
C GLU A 211 3.64 15.44 10.21
N GLY A 212 3.53 16.48 9.40
CA GLY A 212 4.47 17.61 9.36
C GLY A 212 5.86 17.27 8.82
N LEU A 213 6.17 15.99 8.55
CA LEU A 213 7.49 15.52 8.11
C LEU A 213 7.94 16.18 6.80
N ALA A 214 7.01 16.39 5.86
CA ALA A 214 7.31 17.04 4.58
C ALA A 214 7.73 18.50 4.72
N ALA A 215 7.34 19.18 5.81
CA ALA A 215 7.69 20.58 6.09
C ALA A 215 8.89 20.73 7.04
N SER A 216 9.14 19.76 7.92
CA SER A 216 10.17 19.83 8.97
C SER A 216 11.43 18.99 8.70
N GLY A 217 11.34 17.97 7.84
CA GLY A 217 12.38 16.95 7.66
C GLY A 217 12.59 16.03 8.87
N ARG A 218 11.73 16.08 9.89
CA ARG A 218 11.84 15.33 11.15
C ARG A 218 10.49 14.78 11.61
N LEU A 219 10.52 13.67 12.34
CA LEU A 219 9.36 13.18 13.11
C LEU A 219 9.16 14.08 14.33
N SER A 220 7.92 14.46 14.63
CA SER A 220 7.57 15.21 15.85
C SER A 220 7.53 14.29 17.08
N GLU A 221 7.78 14.83 18.27
CA GLU A 221 7.72 14.04 19.52
C GLU A 221 6.32 13.48 19.75
N GLU A 222 5.27 14.25 19.45
CA GLU A 222 3.88 13.82 19.58
C GLU A 222 3.54 12.64 18.66
N ALA A 223 4.13 12.59 17.47
CA ALA A 223 3.96 11.49 16.53
C ALA A 223 4.78 10.25 16.92
N MET A 224 5.99 10.47 17.43
CA MET A 224 6.85 9.41 17.98
C MET A 224 6.25 8.77 19.23
N ASP A 225 5.71 9.56 20.17
CA ASP A 225 5.03 9.10 21.38
C ASP A 225 3.83 8.20 21.03
N ARG A 226 2.93 8.64 20.14
CA ARG A 226 1.78 7.84 19.70
C ARG A 226 2.19 6.53 19.02
N ALA A 227 3.31 6.54 18.29
CA ALA A 227 3.86 5.34 17.67
C ALA A 227 4.48 4.40 18.72
N VAL A 228 5.26 4.90 19.67
CA VAL A 228 5.81 4.13 20.80
C VAL A 228 4.68 3.48 21.62
N GLU A 229 3.61 4.20 21.94
CA GLU A 229 2.45 3.63 22.65
C GLU A 229 1.68 2.59 21.83
N ALA A 230 1.67 2.69 20.50
CA ALA A 230 1.17 1.61 19.63
C ALA A 230 2.09 0.37 19.68
N LEU A 231 3.41 0.59 19.68
CA LEU A 231 4.43 -0.46 19.68
C LEU A 231 4.55 -1.17 21.04
N LYS A 232 4.27 -0.50 22.16
CA LYS A 232 4.12 -1.15 23.49
C LYS A 232 3.00 -2.18 23.49
N VAL A 233 1.84 -1.88 22.88
CA VAL A 233 0.74 -2.85 22.71
C VAL A 233 1.15 -4.01 21.80
N CYS A 234 1.90 -3.75 20.72
CA CYS A 234 2.49 -4.80 19.89
C CYS A 234 3.46 -5.71 20.67
N SER A 235 4.31 -5.13 21.52
CA SER A 235 5.30 -5.87 22.32
C SER A 235 4.62 -6.83 23.29
N VAL A 236 3.59 -6.38 24.01
CA VAL A 236 2.78 -7.25 24.89
C VAL A 236 2.10 -8.39 24.10
N LYS A 237 1.58 -8.12 22.90
CA LYS A 237 0.97 -9.13 22.02
C LYS A 237 1.96 -10.18 21.49
N LEU A 238 3.23 -9.79 21.32
CA LEU A 238 4.31 -10.67 20.91
C LEU A 238 4.82 -11.51 22.09
N ALA A 239 5.10 -10.87 23.24
CA ALA A 239 5.63 -11.53 24.43
C ALA A 239 4.68 -12.60 25.02
N GLY A 240 3.37 -12.43 24.86
CA GLY A 240 2.37 -13.42 25.30
C GLY A 240 2.22 -14.67 24.41
N ARG A 241 3.15 -14.92 23.46
CA ARG A 241 3.05 -16.00 22.46
C ARG A 241 4.42 -16.58 22.11
N ASP A 242 4.46 -17.88 21.84
CA ASP A 242 5.64 -18.54 21.27
C ASP A 242 5.72 -18.22 19.76
N ILE A 243 6.50 -17.20 19.39
CA ILE A 243 6.67 -16.74 18.01
C ILE A 243 7.97 -17.28 17.44
N ARG A 244 7.86 -18.33 16.61
CA ARG A 244 8.96 -19.01 15.92
C ARG A 244 9.85 -18.04 15.13
N ARG A 245 9.24 -17.10 14.39
CA ARG A 245 9.97 -16.09 13.59
C ARG A 245 9.13 -14.83 13.42
N MET A 246 9.77 -13.65 13.55
CA MET A 246 9.13 -12.36 13.30
C MET A 246 9.97 -11.45 12.42
N ARG A 247 9.32 -10.52 11.71
CA ARG A 247 9.94 -9.35 11.10
C ARG A 247 9.12 -8.10 11.42
N LEU A 248 9.81 -7.06 11.87
CA LEU A 248 9.21 -5.80 12.31
C LEU A 248 9.86 -4.71 11.45
N ILE A 249 9.07 -4.02 10.62
CA ILE A 249 9.60 -3.07 9.63
C ILE A 249 9.10 -1.65 9.87
N ALA A 250 9.93 -0.67 9.50
CA ALA A 250 9.55 0.72 9.33
C ALA A 250 9.74 1.15 7.87
N THR A 251 8.92 2.09 7.39
CA THR A 251 8.93 2.50 5.97
C THR A 251 9.11 4.01 5.77
N GLU A 252 8.50 4.63 4.76
CA GLU A 252 8.87 5.97 4.23
C GLU A 252 9.04 7.07 5.30
N ALA A 253 8.24 7.08 6.38
CA ALA A 253 8.38 8.09 7.44
C ALA A 253 9.73 8.02 8.17
N CYS A 254 10.14 6.83 8.64
CA CYS A 254 11.45 6.66 9.28
C CYS A 254 12.59 6.77 8.26
N ARG A 255 12.34 6.35 7.02
CA ARG A 255 13.31 6.40 5.90
C ARG A 255 13.62 7.82 5.42
N ALA A 256 12.67 8.75 5.50
CA ALA A 256 12.82 10.13 5.05
C ALA A 256 13.17 11.13 6.17
N ALA A 257 12.96 10.78 7.44
CA ALA A 257 13.19 11.68 8.56
C ALA A 257 14.66 11.70 9.03
N ALA A 258 15.20 12.89 9.26
CA ALA A 258 16.55 13.10 9.80
C ALA A 258 16.74 12.67 11.27
N ASN A 259 15.71 12.09 11.91
CA ASN A 259 15.73 11.44 13.23
C ASN A 259 15.10 10.03 13.20
N GLY A 260 15.00 9.39 12.03
CA GLY A 260 14.42 8.05 11.90
C GLY A 260 15.14 6.99 12.73
N GLU A 261 16.48 6.97 12.71
CA GLU A 261 17.30 6.01 13.48
C GLU A 261 17.31 6.32 14.99
N ASP A 262 17.27 7.61 15.38
CA ASP A 262 17.12 8.03 16.78
C ASP A 262 15.79 7.49 17.34
N PHE A 263 14.72 7.61 16.56
CA PHE A 263 13.39 7.10 16.88
C PHE A 263 13.36 5.57 16.97
N LEU A 264 13.98 4.84 16.04
CA LEU A 264 14.05 3.37 16.14
C LEU A 264 14.91 2.88 17.31
N SER A 265 15.92 3.66 17.70
CA SER A 265 16.69 3.43 18.93
C SER A 265 15.81 3.64 20.16
N ARG A 266 15.03 4.73 20.21
CA ARG A 266 14.02 4.99 21.26
C ARG A 266 12.97 3.86 21.36
N VAL A 267 12.41 3.42 20.22
CA VAL A 267 11.48 2.27 20.14
C VAL A 267 12.12 1.00 20.70
N THR A 268 13.37 0.70 20.34
CA THR A 268 14.09 -0.47 20.85
C THR A 268 14.25 -0.40 22.38
N THR A 269 14.59 0.77 22.91
CA THR A 269 14.77 1.00 24.36
C THR A 269 13.45 0.92 25.14
N GLU A 270 12.37 1.54 24.65
CA GLU A 270 11.08 1.60 25.37
C GLU A 270 10.20 0.35 25.21
N THR A 271 10.43 -0.48 24.19
CA THR A 271 9.52 -1.59 23.83
C THR A 271 10.20 -2.96 23.67
N GLY A 272 11.53 -3.00 23.58
CA GLY A 272 12.30 -4.19 23.21
C GLY A 272 12.21 -4.57 21.72
N LEU A 273 11.34 -3.92 20.93
CA LEU A 273 11.13 -4.23 19.53
C LEU A 273 12.21 -3.59 18.65
N LYS A 274 13.01 -4.43 17.98
CA LYS A 274 13.98 -4.00 16.98
C LYS A 274 13.30 -3.98 15.61
N LEU A 275 13.12 -2.79 15.04
CA LEU A 275 12.56 -2.59 13.71
C LEU A 275 13.69 -2.34 12.69
N GLU A 276 13.51 -2.80 11.46
CA GLU A 276 14.41 -2.52 10.32
C GLU A 276 13.74 -1.50 9.36
N ILE A 277 14.48 -0.48 8.91
CA ILE A 277 14.01 0.37 7.80
C ILE A 277 14.22 -0.40 6.50
N ILE A 278 13.12 -0.74 5.80
CA ILE A 278 13.22 -1.38 4.49
C ILE A 278 13.39 -0.35 3.36
N ASN A 279 14.01 -0.77 2.24
CA ASN A 279 14.08 0.07 1.04
C ASN A 279 12.80 -0.04 0.19
N ARG A 280 12.61 0.94 -0.70
CA ARG A 280 11.45 1.07 -1.60
C ARG A 280 11.24 -0.16 -2.50
N GLU A 281 12.31 -0.80 -2.97
CA GLU A 281 12.21 -2.05 -3.72
C GLU A 281 11.61 -3.18 -2.86
N THR A 282 12.11 -3.37 -1.63
CA THR A 282 11.60 -4.39 -0.72
C THR A 282 10.13 -4.17 -0.40
N GLU A 283 9.72 -2.91 -0.23
CA GLU A 283 8.33 -2.51 0.02
C GLU A 283 7.41 -2.93 -1.14
N ALA A 284 7.76 -2.55 -2.37
CA ALA A 284 7.05 -2.96 -3.58
C ALA A 284 7.01 -4.48 -3.77
N ARG A 285 8.14 -5.19 -3.53
CA ARG A 285 8.20 -6.66 -3.66
C ARG A 285 7.35 -7.37 -2.60
N LEU A 286 7.31 -6.86 -1.36
CA LEU A 286 6.47 -7.42 -0.28
C LEU A 286 4.98 -7.21 -0.55
N ALA A 287 4.58 -6.04 -1.07
CA ALA A 287 3.19 -5.79 -1.49
C ALA A 287 2.73 -6.81 -2.55
N VAL A 288 3.60 -7.11 -3.53
CA VAL A 288 3.37 -8.15 -4.55
C VAL A 288 3.31 -9.56 -3.93
N SER A 289 4.20 -9.91 -3.00
CA SER A 289 4.15 -11.19 -2.28
C SER A 289 2.82 -11.36 -1.53
N GLY A 290 2.37 -10.33 -0.80
CA GLY A 290 1.12 -10.35 -0.01
C GLY A 290 -0.16 -10.47 -0.86
N CYS A 291 -0.20 -9.80 -2.00
CA CYS A 291 -1.34 -9.86 -2.94
C CYS A 291 -1.32 -11.09 -3.86
N SER A 292 -0.27 -11.91 -3.85
CA SER A 292 -0.04 -12.98 -4.85
C SER A 292 -1.21 -13.94 -5.07
N SER A 293 -1.95 -14.24 -3.99
CA SER A 293 -3.14 -15.10 -3.99
C SER A 293 -4.41 -14.47 -4.59
N LEU A 294 -4.39 -13.16 -4.89
CA LEU A 294 -5.50 -12.42 -5.50
C LEU A 294 -5.36 -12.25 -7.02
N VAL A 295 -4.22 -12.65 -7.60
CA VAL A 295 -4.01 -12.64 -9.06
C VAL A 295 -4.72 -13.83 -9.71
N GLY A 296 -5.52 -13.55 -10.75
CA GLY A 296 -6.24 -14.57 -11.52
C GLY A 296 -5.34 -15.62 -12.17
N ARG A 297 -5.91 -16.74 -12.61
CA ARG A 297 -5.20 -17.76 -13.42
C ARG A 297 -5.09 -17.34 -14.89
N GLU A 298 -6.07 -16.56 -15.32
CA GLU A 298 -6.23 -15.91 -16.63
C GLU A 298 -5.36 -14.65 -16.79
N ALA A 299 -4.99 -13.97 -15.69
CA ALA A 299 -4.21 -12.74 -15.74
C ALA A 299 -2.84 -12.93 -16.43
N ARG A 300 -2.55 -12.14 -17.46
CA ARG A 300 -1.24 -12.08 -18.15
C ARG A 300 -0.43 -10.86 -17.75
N SER A 301 -1.09 -9.78 -17.37
CA SER A 301 -0.44 -8.56 -16.87
C SER A 301 -1.19 -8.03 -15.67
N VAL A 302 -0.45 -7.54 -14.67
CA VAL A 302 -1.03 -6.91 -13.48
C VAL A 302 -0.23 -5.64 -13.17
N VAL A 303 -0.92 -4.53 -12.94
CA VAL A 303 -0.35 -3.40 -12.21
C VAL A 303 -0.86 -3.50 -10.79
N LEU A 304 0.06 -3.79 -9.88
CA LEU A 304 -0.20 -3.75 -8.45
C LEU A 304 0.25 -2.41 -7.91
N PHE A 305 -0.52 -1.83 -6.99
CA PHE A 305 -0.13 -0.62 -6.28
C PHE A 305 -0.53 -0.64 -4.80
N ASP A 306 0.37 -0.14 -3.96
CA ASP A 306 0.11 0.15 -2.54
C ASP A 306 0.02 1.67 -2.39
N ILE A 307 -1.07 2.18 -1.82
CA ILE A 307 -1.22 3.61 -1.53
C ILE A 307 -0.92 3.80 -0.04
N GLY A 308 0.33 4.14 0.24
CA GLY A 308 0.83 4.40 1.58
C GLY A 308 0.46 5.77 2.11
N GLY A 309 1.03 6.12 3.27
CA GLY A 309 0.86 7.46 3.86
C GLY A 309 1.87 8.48 3.34
N GLY A 310 3.14 8.07 3.14
CA GLY A 310 4.22 8.93 2.67
C GLY A 310 4.61 8.69 1.21
N SER A 311 4.65 7.42 0.81
CA SER A 311 4.93 6.94 -0.55
C SER A 311 3.75 6.15 -1.12
N SER A 312 3.83 5.83 -2.41
CA SER A 312 2.96 4.87 -3.09
C SER A 312 3.77 3.99 -4.05
N GLU A 313 3.85 2.70 -3.76
CA GLU A 313 4.60 1.71 -4.51
C GLU A 313 3.77 1.15 -5.67
N ILE A 314 4.38 0.98 -6.84
CA ILE A 314 3.73 0.48 -8.07
C ILE A 314 4.62 -0.60 -8.69
N ALA A 315 4.04 -1.74 -9.05
CA ALA A 315 4.74 -2.87 -9.65
C ALA A 315 4.02 -3.40 -10.90
N VAL A 316 4.74 -3.42 -12.03
CA VAL A 316 4.28 -3.92 -13.32
C VAL A 316 4.70 -5.38 -13.48
N ILE A 317 3.76 -6.28 -13.30
CA ILE A 317 3.96 -7.73 -13.29
C ILE A 317 3.53 -8.30 -14.65
N ARG A 318 4.42 -9.02 -15.35
CA ARG A 318 4.09 -9.71 -16.60
C ARG A 318 4.20 -11.22 -16.42
N ILE A 319 3.06 -11.90 -16.50
CA ILE A 319 2.89 -13.31 -16.18
C ILE A 319 2.80 -14.08 -17.49
N GLY A 320 3.98 -14.45 -18.00
CA GLY A 320 4.08 -15.36 -19.15
C GLY A 320 3.66 -16.79 -18.82
N GLU A 321 3.84 -17.69 -19.78
CA GLU A 321 3.46 -19.10 -19.68
C GLU A 321 4.08 -19.82 -18.47
N ASN A 322 5.32 -19.46 -18.12
CA ASN A 322 6.05 -20.03 -16.98
C ASN A 322 5.65 -19.35 -15.65
N ARG A 323 4.50 -19.73 -15.09
CA ARG A 323 4.01 -19.25 -13.78
C ARG A 323 4.84 -19.78 -12.60
N SER A 324 5.97 -19.10 -12.33
CA SER A 324 6.74 -19.25 -11.07
C SER A 324 5.86 -19.07 -9.81
N SER A 325 6.20 -19.78 -8.73
CA SER A 325 5.45 -19.78 -7.47
C SER A 325 5.61 -18.53 -6.61
N ARG A 326 6.63 -17.69 -6.84
CA ARG A 326 6.79 -16.37 -6.22
C ARG A 326 6.44 -15.29 -7.23
N LEU A 327 5.28 -14.65 -7.07
CA LEU A 327 4.79 -13.61 -7.99
C LEU A 327 5.76 -12.43 -8.11
N ALA A 328 6.47 -12.07 -7.02
CA ALA A 328 7.48 -11.01 -7.01
C ALA A 328 8.71 -11.29 -7.90
N ASN A 329 8.81 -12.46 -8.53
CA ASN A 329 9.83 -12.77 -9.54
C ASN A 329 9.35 -12.43 -10.98
N HIS A 330 8.08 -12.07 -11.16
CA HIS A 330 7.49 -11.63 -12.44
C HIS A 330 7.34 -10.10 -12.53
N ILE A 331 7.85 -9.36 -11.53
CA ILE A 331 7.94 -7.90 -11.57
C ILE A 331 8.95 -7.53 -12.66
N THR A 332 8.47 -6.82 -13.68
CA THR A 332 9.29 -6.36 -14.81
C THR A 332 9.81 -4.95 -14.59
N HIS A 333 8.98 -4.09 -14.01
CA HIS A 333 9.26 -2.68 -13.69
C HIS A 333 8.59 -2.38 -12.35
N TRP A 334 9.18 -1.52 -11.54
CA TRP A 334 8.56 -1.02 -10.32
C TRP A 334 9.00 0.44 -10.08
N THR A 335 8.22 1.17 -9.30
CA THR A 335 8.59 2.48 -8.78
C THR A 335 7.97 2.68 -7.39
N SER A 336 8.43 3.70 -6.68
CA SER A 336 7.89 4.15 -5.40
C SER A 336 7.80 5.67 -5.47
N LEU A 337 6.60 6.18 -5.71
CA LEU A 337 6.40 7.62 -5.79
C LEU A 337 6.56 8.23 -4.38
N PRO A 338 7.24 9.39 -4.22
CA PRO A 338 7.39 10.08 -2.93
C PRO A 338 6.11 10.87 -2.56
N VAL A 339 4.96 10.23 -2.73
CA VAL A 339 3.63 10.76 -2.45
C VAL A 339 2.71 9.65 -1.93
N GLY A 340 2.02 9.93 -0.83
CA GLY A 340 1.01 9.08 -0.23
C GLY A 340 -0.10 9.94 0.38
N VAL A 341 -1.08 9.32 1.02
CA VAL A 341 -2.30 10.04 1.44
C VAL A 341 -2.04 11.16 2.46
N VAL A 342 -1.00 11.06 3.29
CA VAL A 342 -0.63 12.12 4.25
C VAL A 342 0.09 13.24 3.52
N THR A 343 1.17 12.93 2.78
CA THR A 343 2.01 13.95 2.16
C THR A 343 1.29 14.74 1.06
N LEU A 344 0.34 14.14 0.35
CA LEU A 344 -0.52 14.85 -0.61
C LEU A 344 -1.64 15.64 0.09
N SER A 345 -2.24 15.11 1.15
CA SER A 345 -3.23 15.83 1.97
C SER A 345 -2.64 17.09 2.62
N GLU A 346 -1.38 17.04 3.07
CA GLU A 346 -0.70 18.20 3.67
C GLU A 346 -0.42 19.30 2.65
N ARG A 347 -0.05 18.95 1.42
CA ARG A 347 0.21 19.93 0.33
C ARG A 347 -1.06 20.63 -0.16
N HIS A 348 -2.21 19.96 -0.11
CA HIS A 348 -3.49 20.43 -0.68
C HIS A 348 -4.59 20.62 0.38
N GLY A 349 -4.24 20.71 1.66
CA GLY A 349 -5.15 20.91 2.80
C GLY A 349 -6.00 19.70 3.21
N GLY A 350 -6.51 18.92 2.26
CA GLY A 350 -7.19 17.61 2.46
C GLY A 350 -8.57 17.64 3.14
N ARG A 351 -8.79 18.54 4.11
CA ARG A 351 -10.07 18.76 4.78
C ARG A 351 -11.13 19.29 3.81
N ASP A 352 -10.80 20.37 3.12
CA ASP A 352 -11.73 21.16 2.32
C ASP A 352 -11.28 21.16 0.84
N VAL A 353 -11.41 19.99 0.21
CA VAL A 353 -11.00 19.72 -1.17
C VAL A 353 -12.16 19.99 -2.13
N THR A 354 -12.01 20.98 -3.00
CA THR A 354 -12.93 21.22 -4.14
C THR A 354 -12.58 20.32 -5.33
N PRO A 355 -13.43 20.24 -6.38
CA PRO A 355 -13.07 19.54 -7.61
C PRO A 355 -11.78 20.06 -8.26
N ASP A 356 -11.52 21.37 -8.22
CA ASP A 356 -10.28 21.95 -8.76
C ASP A 356 -9.04 21.51 -7.96
N VAL A 357 -9.15 21.43 -6.63
CA VAL A 357 -8.08 20.92 -5.76
C VAL A 357 -7.90 19.41 -5.96
N PHE A 358 -8.98 18.66 -6.20
CA PHE A 358 -8.93 17.23 -6.49
C PHE A 358 -8.22 16.94 -7.82
N GLU A 359 -8.52 17.68 -8.88
CA GLU A 359 -7.78 17.58 -10.14
C GLU A 359 -6.34 18.10 -9.99
N ALA A 360 -6.07 19.13 -9.18
CA ALA A 360 -4.69 19.55 -8.89
C ALA A 360 -3.87 18.46 -8.19
N MET A 361 -4.46 17.74 -7.23
CA MET A 361 -3.85 16.54 -6.61
C MET A 361 -3.57 15.46 -7.66
N ILE A 362 -4.50 15.19 -8.60
CA ILE A 362 -4.32 14.19 -9.65
C ILE A 362 -3.17 14.57 -10.58
N ASN A 363 -3.18 15.81 -11.10
CA ASN A 363 -2.13 16.34 -11.99
C ASN A 363 -0.73 16.25 -11.35
N GLU A 364 -0.60 16.52 -10.04
CA GLU A 364 0.67 16.37 -9.33
C GLU A 364 1.17 14.91 -9.36
N VAL A 365 0.30 13.93 -9.12
CA VAL A 365 0.65 12.50 -9.14
C VAL A 365 0.89 12.02 -10.57
N GLU A 366 0.16 12.51 -11.57
CA GLU A 366 0.40 12.21 -12.99
C GLU A 366 1.79 12.69 -13.45
N ILE A 367 2.26 13.86 -12.99
CA ILE A 367 3.62 14.35 -13.26
C ILE A 367 4.70 13.43 -12.64
N MET A 368 4.42 12.79 -11.50
CA MET A 368 5.31 11.77 -10.93
C MET A 368 5.25 10.44 -11.71
N LEU A 369 4.05 9.99 -12.07
CA LEU A 369 3.82 8.79 -12.88
C LEU A 369 4.40 8.89 -14.29
N GLY A 370 4.44 10.10 -14.87
CA GLY A 370 5.03 10.37 -16.17
C GLY A 370 6.53 10.05 -16.24
N ARG A 371 7.23 10.10 -15.09
CA ARG A 371 8.65 9.71 -14.95
C ARG A 371 8.84 8.20 -14.85
N PHE A 372 7.78 7.42 -14.64
CA PHE A 372 7.88 5.97 -14.60
C PHE A 372 7.82 5.40 -16.01
N GLU A 373 9.01 5.16 -16.57
CA GLU A 373 9.21 4.46 -17.84
C GLU A 373 8.90 2.97 -17.68
N CYS A 374 7.74 2.55 -18.17
CA CYS A 374 7.40 1.15 -18.37
C CYS A 374 6.78 0.95 -19.76
N PRO A 375 7.08 -0.15 -20.48
CA PRO A 375 6.49 -0.42 -21.79
C PRO A 375 4.97 -0.57 -21.67
N PRO A 376 4.19 -0.10 -22.68
CA PRO A 376 2.74 -0.18 -22.65
C PRO A 376 2.26 -1.62 -22.42
N LEU A 377 1.17 -1.73 -21.67
CA LEU A 377 0.50 -2.99 -21.39
C LEU A 377 -0.53 -3.26 -22.48
N GLN A 378 -0.72 -4.53 -22.83
CA GLN A 378 -1.76 -4.91 -23.78
C GLN A 378 -3.11 -4.84 -23.08
N GLU A 379 -3.96 -3.93 -23.56
CA GLU A 379 -5.35 -3.79 -23.13
C GLU A 379 -6.14 -5.06 -23.45
N GLY A 380 -7.04 -5.46 -22.55
CA GLY A 380 -7.88 -6.65 -22.69
C GLY A 380 -8.27 -7.27 -21.35
N HIS A 381 -9.08 -8.34 -21.39
CA HIS A 381 -9.63 -9.00 -20.20
C HIS A 381 -8.57 -9.65 -19.28
N ASP A 382 -7.36 -9.89 -19.81
CA ASP A 382 -6.24 -10.51 -19.12
C ASP A 382 -5.33 -9.49 -18.38
N PHE A 383 -5.67 -8.19 -18.41
CA PHE A 383 -5.03 -7.12 -17.64
C PHE A 383 -5.87 -6.72 -16.43
N HIS A 384 -5.28 -6.74 -15.22
CA HIS A 384 -5.96 -6.34 -13.97
C HIS A 384 -5.17 -5.27 -13.21
N LEU A 385 -5.87 -4.27 -12.68
CA LEU A 385 -5.38 -3.45 -11.56
C LEU A 385 -5.60 -4.18 -10.24
N ILE A 386 -4.62 -4.17 -9.35
CA ILE A 386 -4.77 -4.63 -7.95
C ILE A 386 -4.25 -3.56 -7.01
N GLY A 387 -5.17 -2.87 -6.33
CA GLY A 387 -4.83 -1.92 -5.28
C GLY A 387 -4.80 -2.59 -3.91
N THR A 388 -3.95 -2.08 -3.01
CA THR A 388 -3.94 -2.44 -1.59
C THR A 388 -3.89 -1.21 -0.66
N SER A 389 -3.84 -1.46 0.65
CA SER A 389 -3.83 -0.47 1.74
C SER A 389 -5.12 0.34 1.88
N GLY A 390 -5.09 1.36 2.74
CA GLY A 390 -6.25 2.02 3.34
C GLY A 390 -7.19 2.68 2.35
N THR A 391 -6.69 3.20 1.24
CA THR A 391 -7.50 3.93 0.23
C THR A 391 -8.55 3.03 -0.42
N VAL A 392 -8.11 1.96 -1.10
CA VAL A 392 -9.01 1.08 -1.86
C VAL A 392 -9.89 0.21 -0.95
N THR A 393 -9.40 -0.17 0.23
CA THR A 393 -10.19 -0.89 1.24
C THR A 393 -11.29 -0.01 1.85
N THR A 394 -11.06 1.30 1.97
CA THR A 394 -12.07 2.27 2.39
C THR A 394 -13.10 2.52 1.29
N LEU A 395 -12.67 2.71 0.04
CA LEU A 395 -13.56 2.82 -1.12
C LEU A 395 -14.48 1.60 -1.25
N ALA A 396 -13.94 0.39 -1.09
CA ALA A 396 -14.75 -0.85 -1.04
C ALA A 396 -15.76 -0.86 0.12
N GLY A 397 -15.37 -0.38 1.31
CA GLY A 397 -16.27 -0.27 2.45
C GLY A 397 -17.43 0.72 2.24
N VAL A 398 -17.17 1.84 1.54
CA VAL A 398 -18.16 2.85 1.16
C VAL A 398 -19.05 2.40 -0.01
N HIS A 399 -18.50 1.64 -0.96
CA HIS A 399 -19.25 1.01 -2.06
C HIS A 399 -20.22 -0.06 -1.54
N LEU A 400 -19.77 -0.91 -0.62
CA LEU A 400 -20.57 -1.98 -0.01
C LEU A 400 -21.53 -1.50 1.11
N ASP A 401 -21.56 -0.19 1.36
CA ASP A 401 -22.31 0.52 2.41
C ASP A 401 -22.24 -0.19 3.78
N LEU A 402 -21.03 -0.50 4.24
CA LEU A 402 -20.85 -1.29 5.45
C LEU A 402 -21.11 -0.44 6.71
N PRO A 403 -21.96 -0.90 7.66
CA PRO A 403 -22.17 -0.22 8.94
C PRO A 403 -20.94 -0.27 9.87
N ARG A 404 -19.94 -1.09 9.52
CA ARG A 404 -18.58 -1.13 10.07
C ARG A 404 -17.68 -1.90 9.10
N TYR A 405 -16.38 -1.61 9.08
CA TYR A 405 -15.44 -2.34 8.23
C TYR A 405 -15.48 -3.87 8.48
N ASP A 406 -15.53 -4.66 7.41
CA ASP A 406 -15.41 -6.11 7.43
C ASP A 406 -14.53 -6.61 6.27
N ARG A 407 -13.27 -6.93 6.61
CA ARG A 407 -12.28 -7.53 5.72
C ARG A 407 -12.84 -8.67 4.87
N ARG A 408 -13.76 -9.48 5.38
CA ARG A 408 -14.30 -10.66 4.67
C ARG A 408 -15.20 -10.29 3.49
N ARG A 409 -15.72 -9.06 3.44
CA ARG A 409 -16.49 -8.52 2.30
C ARG A 409 -15.62 -7.66 1.36
N VAL A 410 -14.54 -7.08 1.88
CA VAL A 410 -13.64 -6.15 1.16
C VAL A 410 -12.49 -6.86 0.44
N ASP A 411 -11.88 -7.85 1.08
CA ASP A 411 -10.65 -8.50 0.59
C ASP A 411 -10.92 -9.39 -0.63
N GLY A 412 -10.29 -9.06 -1.75
CA GLY A 412 -10.47 -9.73 -3.03
C GLY A 412 -11.71 -9.31 -3.82
N LEU A 413 -12.43 -8.27 -3.37
CA LEU A 413 -13.54 -7.65 -4.11
C LEU A 413 -13.09 -7.14 -5.48
N TRP A 414 -13.95 -7.25 -6.49
CA TRP A 414 -13.80 -6.54 -7.76
C TRP A 414 -14.71 -5.32 -7.77
N LEU A 415 -14.18 -4.19 -8.25
CA LEU A 415 -14.94 -2.98 -8.57
C LEU A 415 -14.74 -2.71 -10.07
N SER A 416 -15.81 -2.45 -10.81
CA SER A 416 -15.70 -1.94 -12.18
C SER A 416 -15.19 -0.49 -12.18
N ASP A 417 -14.67 -0.06 -13.34
CA ASP A 417 -14.18 1.30 -13.52
C ASP A 417 -15.24 2.37 -13.15
N ALA A 418 -16.48 2.18 -13.60
CA ALA A 418 -17.60 3.06 -13.29
C ALA A 418 -17.96 3.10 -11.79
N GLU A 419 -17.84 1.98 -11.06
CA GLU A 419 -18.09 1.94 -9.61
C GLU A 419 -17.03 2.70 -8.82
N VAL A 420 -15.76 2.67 -9.27
CA VAL A 420 -14.69 3.46 -8.64
C VAL A 420 -14.94 4.96 -8.87
N SER A 421 -15.22 5.37 -10.11
CA SER A 421 -15.56 6.78 -10.43
C SER A 421 -16.79 7.27 -9.66
N ALA A 422 -17.83 6.46 -9.54
CA ALA A 422 -19.02 6.80 -8.76
C ALA A 422 -18.69 6.99 -7.26
N MET A 423 -17.78 6.20 -6.69
CA MET A 423 -17.36 6.38 -5.29
C MET A 423 -16.45 7.59 -5.08
N GLN A 424 -15.53 7.88 -6.01
CA GLN A 424 -14.74 9.11 -5.94
C GLN A 424 -15.64 10.35 -6.01
N ALA A 425 -16.60 10.38 -6.94
CA ALA A 425 -17.59 11.47 -7.04
C ALA A 425 -18.47 11.60 -5.79
N LYS A 426 -18.95 10.47 -5.23
CA LYS A 426 -19.71 10.44 -3.96
C LYS A 426 -18.89 11.02 -2.80
N LEU A 427 -17.63 10.63 -2.65
CA LEU A 427 -16.73 11.13 -1.61
C LEU A 427 -16.38 12.62 -1.80
N LEU A 428 -16.23 13.08 -3.04
CA LEU A 428 -15.94 14.48 -3.36
C LEU A 428 -17.17 15.38 -3.14
N SER A 429 -18.39 14.84 -3.26
CA SER A 429 -19.63 15.54 -2.92
C SER A 429 -19.87 15.72 -1.41
N TRP A 430 -19.15 14.98 -0.57
CA TRP A 430 -19.29 15.00 0.89
C TRP A 430 -18.34 16.00 1.55
N GLY A 431 -18.89 16.85 2.43
CA GLY A 431 -18.11 17.68 3.33
C GLY A 431 -17.33 16.86 4.37
N TYR A 432 -16.29 17.45 4.98
CA TYR A 432 -15.41 16.75 5.94
C TYR A 432 -16.19 16.01 7.05
N SER A 433 -17.23 16.64 7.62
CA SER A 433 -18.03 16.02 8.69
C SER A 433 -18.81 14.78 8.24
N GLU A 434 -19.28 14.73 6.99
CA GLU A 434 -19.96 13.55 6.43
C GLU A 434 -18.96 12.42 6.17
N ARG A 435 -17.77 12.75 5.64
CA ARG A 435 -16.67 11.80 5.48
C ARG A 435 -16.20 11.26 6.84
N ALA A 436 -16.14 12.10 7.88
CA ALA A 436 -15.78 11.70 9.25
C ALA A 436 -16.85 10.83 9.92
N ALA A 437 -18.13 11.05 9.63
CA ALA A 437 -19.24 10.25 10.16
C ALA A 437 -19.39 8.87 9.50
N ASN A 438 -18.78 8.65 8.32
CA ASN A 438 -18.89 7.38 7.61
C ASN A 438 -18.15 6.23 8.37
N PRO A 439 -18.81 5.11 8.71
CA PRO A 439 -18.22 4.02 9.51
C PRO A 439 -17.02 3.30 8.88
N CYS A 440 -16.79 3.44 7.57
CA CYS A 440 -15.63 2.88 6.88
C CYS A 440 -14.46 3.86 6.73
N ILE A 441 -14.67 5.16 6.97
CA ILE A 441 -13.64 6.20 6.90
C ILE A 441 -13.19 6.57 8.33
N GLY A 442 -14.10 7.13 9.14
CA GLY A 442 -13.83 7.67 10.46
C GLY A 442 -13.09 9.03 10.46
N PRO A 443 -13.10 9.77 11.57
CA PRO A 443 -12.52 11.12 11.66
C PRO A 443 -11.01 11.13 11.34
N ASP A 444 -10.28 10.11 11.80
CA ASP A 444 -8.83 9.95 11.65
C ASP A 444 -8.34 9.79 10.20
N ARG A 445 -9.26 9.72 9.21
CA ARG A 445 -8.93 9.59 7.77
C ARG A 445 -9.81 10.45 6.84
N ALA A 446 -10.71 11.27 7.38
CA ALA A 446 -11.66 12.06 6.59
C ALA A 446 -11.03 13.22 5.80
N ASP A 447 -9.86 13.67 6.25
CA ASP A 447 -8.89 14.54 5.56
C ASP A 447 -8.10 13.76 4.50
N LEU A 448 -7.61 12.57 4.83
CA LEU A 448 -6.73 11.77 3.97
C LEU A 448 -7.44 11.09 2.77
N VAL A 449 -8.75 10.83 2.87
CA VAL A 449 -9.46 9.96 1.93
C VAL A 449 -9.49 10.49 0.49
N LEU A 450 -9.61 11.81 0.29
CA LEU A 450 -9.65 12.40 -1.06
C LEU A 450 -8.26 12.45 -1.71
N ALA A 451 -7.19 12.68 -0.93
CA ALA A 451 -5.82 12.55 -1.42
C ALA A 451 -5.54 11.11 -1.91
N GLY A 452 -6.03 10.09 -1.19
CA GLY A 452 -5.98 8.70 -1.68
C GLY A 452 -6.77 8.47 -2.96
N CYS A 453 -7.98 9.06 -3.07
CA CYS A 453 -8.80 8.98 -4.28
C CYS A 453 -8.12 9.62 -5.51
N ALA A 454 -7.35 10.69 -5.33
CA ALA A 454 -6.57 11.34 -6.38
C ALA A 454 -5.38 10.50 -6.85
N ILE A 455 -4.63 9.87 -5.92
CA ILE A 455 -3.54 8.95 -6.26
C ILE A 455 -4.07 7.75 -7.06
N LEU A 456 -5.20 7.17 -6.63
CA LEU A 456 -5.87 6.09 -7.35
C LEU A 456 -6.31 6.53 -8.76
N GLU A 457 -6.80 7.76 -8.91
CA GLU A 457 -7.28 8.27 -10.19
C GLU A 457 -6.14 8.48 -11.19
N ALA A 458 -5.03 9.08 -10.77
CA ALA A 458 -3.83 9.21 -11.59
C ALA A 458 -3.30 7.83 -12.07
N ILE A 459 -3.36 6.81 -11.20
CA ILE A 459 -3.01 5.42 -11.55
C ILE A 459 -3.99 4.83 -12.58
N ARG A 460 -5.30 5.07 -12.46
CA ARG A 460 -6.31 4.61 -13.43
C ARG A 460 -6.17 5.29 -14.78
N ARG A 461 -5.92 6.61 -14.81
CA ARG A 461 -5.66 7.38 -16.04
C ARG A 461 -4.38 6.90 -16.74
N ARG A 462 -3.34 6.53 -15.97
CA ARG A 462 -2.08 5.96 -16.50
C ARG A 462 -2.22 4.52 -17.01
N TRP A 463 -3.09 3.69 -16.41
CA TRP A 463 -3.35 2.32 -16.84
C TRP A 463 -4.86 1.97 -16.81
N PRO A 464 -5.62 2.34 -17.85
CA PRO A 464 -7.04 2.04 -17.94
C PRO A 464 -7.33 0.53 -17.85
N ALA A 465 -8.31 0.16 -17.01
CA ALA A 465 -8.76 -1.22 -16.87
C ALA A 465 -10.26 -1.24 -16.53
N GLY A 466 -11.04 -2.09 -17.19
CA GLY A 466 -12.49 -2.19 -16.93
C GLY A 466 -12.87 -2.64 -15.52
N ARG A 467 -11.91 -3.13 -14.71
CA ARG A 467 -12.08 -3.46 -13.30
C ARG A 467 -10.77 -3.41 -12.50
N MET A 468 -10.87 -3.01 -11.24
CA MET A 468 -9.83 -3.08 -10.21
C MET A 468 -10.18 -4.18 -9.20
N ARG A 469 -9.17 -4.89 -8.70
CA ARG A 469 -9.30 -5.74 -7.51
C ARG A 469 -8.81 -5.02 -6.27
N VAL A 470 -9.54 -5.17 -5.17
CA VAL A 470 -9.18 -4.62 -3.85
C VAL A 470 -8.51 -5.73 -3.03
N ALA A 471 -7.37 -5.42 -2.43
CA ALA A 471 -6.69 -6.27 -1.47
C ALA A 471 -6.71 -5.63 -0.08
N ASP A 472 -7.09 -6.38 0.95
CA ASP A 472 -6.70 -6.07 2.34
C ASP A 472 -5.48 -6.92 2.71
N ARG A 473 -4.45 -6.89 1.85
CA ARG A 473 -3.22 -7.69 1.98
C ARG A 473 -2.06 -6.90 1.41
N GLY A 474 -0.98 -6.73 2.17
CA GLY A 474 0.17 -5.95 1.71
C GLY A 474 1.45 -6.43 2.37
N LEU A 475 2.27 -5.49 2.81
CA LEU A 475 3.59 -5.71 3.42
C LEU A 475 3.58 -6.84 4.48
N ARG A 476 2.66 -6.83 5.45
CA ARG A 476 2.56 -7.87 6.50
C ARG A 476 2.28 -9.26 5.94
N GLU A 477 1.30 -9.38 5.06
CA GLU A 477 0.96 -10.64 4.41
C GLU A 477 2.11 -11.14 3.51
N GLY A 478 2.87 -10.22 2.89
CA GLY A 478 4.12 -10.51 2.19
C GLY A 478 5.22 -11.04 3.12
N LEU A 479 5.50 -10.34 4.22
CA LEU A 479 6.50 -10.73 5.23
C LEU A 479 6.22 -12.12 5.81
N LEU A 480 4.96 -12.40 6.18
CA LEU A 480 4.54 -13.73 6.64
C LEU A 480 4.76 -14.79 5.55
N THR A 481 4.37 -14.49 4.31
CA THR A 481 4.47 -15.42 3.18
C THR A 481 5.93 -15.76 2.85
N ASP A 482 6.81 -14.76 2.80
CA ASP A 482 8.22 -14.98 2.51
C ASP A 482 8.93 -15.73 3.66
N MET A 483 8.67 -15.38 4.93
CA MET A 483 9.19 -16.14 6.08
C MET A 483 8.74 -17.60 6.08
N MET A 484 7.44 -17.87 5.92
CA MET A 484 6.89 -19.23 5.89
C MET A 484 7.43 -20.04 4.69
N ALA A 485 7.63 -19.40 3.54
CA ALA A 485 8.18 -20.06 2.35
C ALA A 485 9.69 -20.36 2.45
N ASP A 486 10.47 -19.46 3.08
CA ASP A 486 11.90 -19.65 3.34
C ASP A 486 12.14 -20.75 4.38
N ASP A 487 11.43 -20.71 5.50
CA ASP A 487 11.40 -21.77 6.53
C ASP A 487 10.88 -23.12 5.96
N GLY A 488 10.18 -23.07 4.83
CA GLY A 488 9.77 -24.24 4.08
C GLY A 488 8.52 -24.95 4.61
N VAL A 489 7.72 -24.33 5.48
CA VAL A 489 6.55 -24.95 6.15
C VAL A 489 5.48 -25.46 5.16
N TRP A 490 5.49 -24.95 3.93
CA TRP A 490 4.60 -25.35 2.84
C TRP A 490 5.20 -26.35 1.85
N ARG A 491 6.48 -26.71 2.00
CA ARG A 491 7.12 -27.77 1.22
C ARG A 491 6.50 -29.09 1.68
N ARG A 492 5.59 -29.66 0.88
CA ARG A 492 5.09 -31.04 1.10
C ARG A 492 6.29 -31.94 1.34
N GLY A 493 6.30 -32.63 2.48
CA GLY A 493 7.37 -33.56 2.78
C GLY A 493 7.52 -34.57 1.65
N ARG A 494 8.67 -34.54 0.95
CA ARG A 494 9.22 -35.79 0.43
C ARG A 494 9.38 -36.66 1.67
N GLY A 495 8.48 -37.63 1.86
CA GLY A 495 8.43 -38.41 3.09
C GLY A 495 9.83 -38.93 3.40
N ARG A 496 10.23 -38.87 4.69
CA ARG A 496 11.43 -39.56 5.17
C ARG A 496 11.23 -41.04 4.85
N ARG A 497 11.73 -41.47 3.70
CA ARG A 497 11.74 -42.87 3.29
C ARG A 497 12.55 -43.56 4.38
N PRO A 498 11.97 -44.51 5.15
CA PRO A 498 12.74 -45.20 6.18
C PRO A 498 13.97 -45.82 5.49
N PRO A 499 15.12 -45.91 6.19
CA PRO A 499 16.25 -46.65 5.67
C PRO A 499 15.75 -48.02 5.22
N ARG A 500 16.07 -48.41 3.98
CA ARG A 500 15.95 -49.82 3.61
C ARG A 500 17.00 -50.54 4.43
N GLU A 501 16.56 -51.25 5.46
CA GLU A 501 17.37 -52.26 6.11
C GLU A 501 17.88 -53.21 5.01
N ARG A 502 19.19 -53.39 4.99
CA ARG A 502 19.81 -54.41 4.15
C ARG A 502 19.74 -55.70 4.96
N GLU A 503 18.72 -56.50 4.70
CA GLU A 503 18.79 -57.91 5.08
C GLU A 503 20.07 -58.50 4.48
N HIS A 504 20.94 -59.01 5.34
CA HIS A 504 22.10 -59.77 4.95
C HIS A 504 21.68 -61.23 4.79
N ALA A 505 21.91 -61.77 3.60
CA ALA A 505 21.90 -63.19 3.26
C ALA A 505 23.13 -63.45 2.38
#